data_AF-A0A101N4U9-F1
#
_entry.id   AF-A0A101N4U9-F1
#
_cell.length_a   1.000
_cell.length_b   1.000
_cell.length_c   1.000
_cell.angle_alpha   90.00
_cell.angle_beta   90.00
_cell.angle_gamma   90.00
#
_symmetry.space_group_name_H-M   'P 1'
#
loop_
_entity.id
_entity.type
_entity.pdbx_description
1 polymer ?
#
loop_
_entity_poly.entity_id
_entity_poly.type
_entity_poly.pdbx_seq_one_letter_code
_entity_poly.pdbx_strand_id
1 'polypeptide(L)'
;MLGVVENHSLPRTAAFFDLDKTVIAKSSTLTFSKSFYQGGLINRRAALRTAYAQFVFLVGGMDHDQMERTREYLSALVRGWNVQQVKEIVAETLHELIDPIIYDEAASLIEEHHTAGRDVVIVSTSGAEVVEPIGELLGADRVVATRMVVGEDGCFTGEVEYYAYGPTKAEAIKELAESEGYDLERCHAYSDSVTDLPMLQAVGHPHAVNPDRALRREALARGWPILDFHRPVRLKQRLPGFAVPPRPALVAVAAIGAAAATAGLVWYANRRRSTVA
;
A
#
# COMPACT_ATOMS: atom_id res chain seq x y z
N MET A 1 -40.10 1.52 -27.11
CA MET A 1 -38.98 2.37 -26.66
C MET A 1 -38.53 1.85 -25.30
N LEU A 2 -37.61 0.89 -25.30
CA LEU A 2 -36.94 0.47 -24.08
C LEU A 2 -35.80 1.46 -23.87
N GLY A 3 -35.96 2.36 -22.89
CA GLY A 3 -34.88 3.25 -22.48
C GLY A 3 -33.73 2.38 -22.01
N VAL A 4 -32.56 2.58 -22.62
CA VAL A 4 -31.29 2.09 -22.10
C VAL A 4 -31.19 2.65 -20.70
N VAL A 5 -31.34 1.81 -19.69
CA VAL A 5 -30.97 2.16 -18.32
C VAL A 5 -29.45 2.19 -18.36
N GLU A 6 -28.88 3.36 -18.66
CA GLU A 6 -27.48 3.64 -18.38
C GLU A 6 -27.31 3.50 -16.87
N ASN A 7 -26.86 2.34 -16.46
CA ASN A 7 -26.44 2.10 -15.10
C ASN A 7 -25.12 2.84 -14.93
N HIS A 8 -25.19 4.17 -14.76
CA HIS A 8 -24.06 4.99 -14.37
C HIS A 8 -23.69 4.62 -12.94
N SER A 9 -22.97 3.51 -12.80
CA SER A 9 -22.15 3.24 -11.62
C SER A 9 -21.35 4.52 -11.38
N LEU A 10 -21.57 5.20 -10.26
CA LEU A 10 -20.80 6.39 -9.92
C LEU A 10 -19.31 6.03 -10.05
N PRO A 11 -18.48 6.91 -10.62
CA PRO A 11 -17.06 6.61 -10.77
C PRO A 11 -16.47 6.28 -9.39
N ARG A 12 -15.59 5.27 -9.38
CA ARG A 12 -14.97 4.76 -8.17
C ARG A 12 -14.09 5.85 -7.57
N THR A 13 -13.72 5.70 -6.31
CA THR A 13 -12.87 6.65 -5.61
C THR A 13 -11.86 5.91 -4.78
N ALA A 14 -10.73 6.56 -4.50
CA ALA A 14 -9.61 5.97 -3.78
C ALA A 14 -9.03 6.94 -2.76
N ALA A 15 -8.33 6.39 -1.77
CA ALA A 15 -7.52 7.10 -0.81
C ALA A 15 -6.06 6.64 -0.93
N PHE A 16 -5.18 7.56 -1.31
CA PHE A 16 -3.76 7.33 -1.51
C PHE A 16 -2.98 7.70 -0.25
N PHE A 17 -2.21 6.77 0.30
CA PHE A 17 -1.43 6.97 1.51
C PHE A 17 0.05 6.81 1.24
N ASP A 18 0.83 7.83 1.55
CA ASP A 18 2.25 7.59 1.79
C ASP A 18 2.44 6.69 3.02
N LEU A 19 3.53 5.91 3.04
CA LEU A 19 3.74 4.90 4.08
C LEU A 19 4.64 5.42 5.21
N ASP A 20 5.85 5.84 4.86
CA ASP A 20 6.91 6.15 5.82
C ASP A 20 6.59 7.47 6.50
N LYS A 21 6.58 7.51 7.85
CA LYS A 21 6.22 8.68 8.68
C LYS A 21 4.78 9.20 8.53
N THR A 22 4.06 8.75 7.52
CA THR A 22 2.63 9.02 7.29
C THR A 22 1.75 7.96 7.96
N VAL A 23 1.86 6.69 7.57
CA VAL A 23 1.10 5.57 8.18
C VAL A 23 1.91 4.88 9.29
N ILE A 24 3.22 4.76 9.08
CA ILE A 24 4.16 4.16 10.03
C ILE A 24 4.97 5.28 10.68
N ALA A 25 5.11 5.28 12.01
CA ALA A 25 5.84 6.33 12.74
C ALA A 25 7.37 6.40 12.45
N LYS A 26 7.91 5.48 11.65
CA LYS A 26 9.33 5.33 11.30
C LYS A 26 9.48 5.00 9.82
N SER A 27 10.68 5.25 9.28
CA SER A 27 10.99 4.76 7.94
C SER A 27 11.08 3.23 7.93
N SER A 28 10.38 2.60 6.99
CA SER A 28 10.41 1.16 6.74
C SER A 28 11.82 0.67 6.42
N THR A 29 12.58 1.38 5.59
CA THR A 29 13.98 1.02 5.24
C THR A 29 14.88 0.93 6.47
N LEU A 30 14.80 1.90 7.37
CA LEU A 30 15.56 1.91 8.62
C LEU A 30 15.11 0.81 9.57
N THR A 31 13.81 0.52 9.59
CA THR A 31 13.22 -0.48 10.48
C THR A 31 13.71 -1.89 10.14
N PHE A 32 13.77 -2.27 8.86
CA PHE A 32 14.26 -3.58 8.43
C PHE A 32 15.79 -3.71 8.33
N SER A 33 16.54 -2.61 8.41
CA SER A 33 18.01 -2.60 8.28
C SER A 33 18.73 -3.58 9.21
N LYS A 34 18.24 -3.74 10.45
CA LYS A 34 18.79 -4.69 11.42
C LYS A 34 18.50 -6.14 11.03
N SER A 35 17.29 -6.42 10.55
CA SER A 35 16.88 -7.75 10.09
C SER A 35 17.69 -8.19 8.88
N PHE A 36 17.90 -7.31 7.90
CA PHE A 36 18.75 -7.62 6.74
C PHE A 36 20.22 -7.82 7.10
N TYR A 37 20.72 -7.14 8.14
CA TYR A 37 22.06 -7.42 8.68
C TYR A 37 22.13 -8.79 9.39
N GLN A 38 21.11 -9.15 10.16
CA GLN A 38 21.06 -10.44 10.85
C GLN A 38 20.85 -11.62 9.89
N GLY A 39 20.06 -11.43 8.84
CA GLY A 39 19.84 -12.40 7.77
C GLY A 39 20.99 -12.50 6.77
N GLY A 40 22.11 -11.80 6.98
CA GLY A 40 23.33 -11.94 6.18
C GLY A 40 23.33 -11.18 4.84
N LEU A 41 22.26 -10.44 4.51
CA LEU A 41 22.18 -9.62 3.30
C LEU A 41 23.03 -8.35 3.40
N ILE A 42 23.15 -7.75 4.59
CA ILE A 42 24.02 -6.60 4.85
C ILE A 42 25.28 -7.08 5.58
N ASN A 43 26.44 -7.01 4.92
CA ASN A 43 27.73 -7.22 5.59
C ASN A 43 28.13 -5.95 6.40
N ARG A 44 28.93 -6.09 7.47
CA ARG A 44 29.41 -4.98 8.32
C ARG A 44 29.99 -3.81 7.53
N ARG A 45 30.68 -4.07 6.41
CA ARG A 45 31.21 -3.04 5.51
C ARG A 45 30.12 -2.28 4.75
N ALA A 46 29.06 -2.96 4.31
CA ALA A 46 27.90 -2.35 3.67
C ALA A 46 27.08 -1.53 4.67
N ALA A 47 26.91 -2.01 5.90
CA ALA A 47 26.26 -1.26 6.98
C ALA A 47 27.02 0.04 7.32
N LEU A 48 28.34 -0.02 7.48
CA LEU A 48 29.18 1.16 7.71
C LEU A 48 29.13 2.17 6.56
N ARG A 49 29.12 1.67 5.31
CA ARG A 49 28.98 2.51 4.12
C ARG A 49 27.60 3.18 4.02
N THR A 50 26.54 2.44 4.31
CA THR A 50 25.16 2.96 4.37
C THR A 50 25.03 4.03 5.47
N ALA A 51 25.57 3.77 6.66
CA ALA A 51 25.58 4.74 7.76
C ALA A 51 26.37 6.01 7.41
N TYR A 52 27.49 5.87 6.70
CA TYR A 52 28.27 7.01 6.21
C TYR A 52 27.51 7.81 5.13
N ALA A 53 26.84 7.14 4.18
CA ALA A 53 26.01 7.79 3.18
C ALA A 53 24.81 8.53 3.82
N GLN A 54 24.16 7.90 4.80
CA GLN A 54 23.09 8.52 5.58
C GLN A 54 23.59 9.75 6.36
N PHE A 55 24.80 9.68 6.91
CA PHE A 55 25.44 10.80 7.62
C PHE A 55 25.76 11.96 6.67
N VAL A 56 26.32 11.68 5.49
CA VAL A 56 26.59 12.70 4.46
C VAL A 56 25.27 13.33 3.96
N PHE A 57 24.22 12.53 3.78
CA PHE A 57 22.89 12.98 3.40
C PHE A 57 22.22 13.89 4.46
N LEU A 58 22.39 13.58 5.75
CA LEU A 58 21.89 14.43 6.83
C LEU A 58 22.64 15.76 6.96
N VAL A 59 23.88 15.84 6.46
CA VAL A 59 24.76 17.02 6.58
C VAL A 59 24.75 17.89 5.31
N GLY A 60 24.48 17.31 4.13
CA GLY A 60 24.37 18.03 2.86
C GLY A 60 22.95 17.98 2.32
N GLY A 61 22.20 19.08 2.42
CA GLY A 61 20.87 19.19 1.79
C GLY A 61 20.92 18.84 0.30
N MET A 62 19.86 18.20 -0.21
CA MET A 62 19.88 17.58 -1.54
C MET A 62 19.33 18.47 -2.65
N ASP A 63 20.11 18.55 -3.73
CA ASP A 63 19.72 18.98 -5.07
C ASP A 63 19.41 17.75 -5.96
N HIS A 64 18.78 17.94 -7.13
CA HIS A 64 18.31 16.85 -8.00
C HIS A 64 19.44 15.88 -8.41
N ASP A 65 20.63 16.39 -8.75
CA ASP A 65 21.80 15.58 -9.13
C ASP A 65 22.36 14.74 -7.97
N GLN A 66 22.09 15.16 -6.74
CA GLN A 66 22.50 14.44 -5.53
C GLN A 66 21.49 13.34 -5.20
N MET A 67 20.22 13.54 -5.57
CA MET A 67 19.18 12.52 -5.50
C MET A 67 19.45 11.35 -6.42
N GLU A 68 19.77 11.61 -7.68
CA GLU A 68 20.03 10.54 -8.65
C GLU A 68 21.26 9.72 -8.26
N ARG A 69 22.33 10.38 -7.81
CA ARG A 69 23.51 9.70 -7.25
C ARG A 69 23.20 8.90 -6.00
N THR A 70 22.30 9.38 -5.15
CA THR A 70 21.86 8.64 -3.96
C THR A 70 21.03 7.41 -4.36
N ARG A 71 20.15 7.53 -5.35
CA ARG A 71 19.39 6.41 -5.91
C ARG A 71 20.32 5.35 -6.49
N GLU A 72 21.23 5.72 -7.38
CA GLU A 72 22.22 4.80 -7.98
C GLU A 72 23.07 4.11 -6.92
N TYR A 73 23.47 4.85 -5.88
CA TYR A 73 24.23 4.30 -4.78
C TYR A 73 23.42 3.28 -3.95
N LEU A 74 22.19 3.64 -3.57
CA LEU A 74 21.32 2.76 -2.78
C LEU A 74 20.91 1.52 -3.57
N SER A 75 20.64 1.66 -4.86
CA SER A 75 20.31 0.54 -5.74
C SER A 75 21.51 -0.41 -5.93
N ALA A 76 22.72 0.14 -6.03
CA ALA A 76 23.95 -0.66 -6.09
C ALA A 76 24.23 -1.44 -4.79
N LEU A 77 23.76 -0.97 -3.62
CA LEU A 77 23.95 -1.67 -2.34
C LEU A 77 23.15 -2.97 -2.24
N VAL A 78 21.99 -3.05 -2.90
CA VAL A 78 21.14 -4.26 -2.90
C VAL A 78 21.47 -5.22 -4.04
N ARG A 79 22.41 -4.87 -4.92
CA ARG A 79 22.85 -5.74 -6.02
C ARG A 79 23.35 -7.09 -5.49
N GLY A 80 22.86 -8.16 -6.09
CA GLY A 80 23.20 -9.54 -5.73
C GLY A 80 22.45 -10.08 -4.51
N TRP A 81 21.52 -9.32 -3.92
CA TRP A 81 20.63 -9.88 -2.90
C TRP A 81 19.64 -10.82 -3.55
N ASN A 82 19.48 -12.00 -2.97
CA ASN A 82 18.47 -12.94 -3.38
C ASN A 82 17.08 -12.42 -2.95
N VAL A 83 16.18 -12.26 -3.93
CA VAL A 83 14.86 -11.65 -3.70
C VAL A 83 14.00 -12.50 -2.75
N GLN A 84 14.10 -13.82 -2.86
CA GLN A 84 13.35 -14.74 -2.01
C GLN A 84 13.80 -14.63 -0.54
N GLN A 85 15.11 -14.55 -0.30
CA GLN A 85 15.66 -14.32 1.03
C GLN A 85 15.21 -12.97 1.63
N VAL A 86 15.11 -11.91 0.81
CA VAL A 86 14.57 -10.61 1.26
C VAL A 86 13.12 -10.77 1.72
N LYS A 87 12.28 -11.41 0.90
CA LYS A 87 10.86 -11.64 1.22
C LYS A 87 10.68 -12.48 2.49
N GLU A 88 11.51 -13.49 2.69
CA GLU A 88 11.51 -14.32 3.90
C GLU A 88 11.85 -13.51 5.16
N ILE A 89 12.94 -12.73 5.12
CA ILE A 89 13.34 -11.87 6.25
C ILE A 89 12.25 -10.83 6.55
N VAL A 90 11.64 -10.25 5.51
CA VAL A 90 10.52 -9.32 5.69
C VAL A 90 9.36 -10.03 6.35
N ALA A 91 8.90 -11.16 5.83
CA ALA A 91 7.76 -11.91 6.38
C ALA A 91 7.98 -12.33 7.84
N GLU A 92 9.19 -12.78 8.19
CA GLU A 92 9.54 -13.20 9.56
C GLU A 92 9.56 -12.03 10.53
N THR A 93 10.04 -10.86 10.09
CA THR A 93 10.23 -9.70 10.99
C THR A 93 9.13 -8.65 10.91
N LEU A 94 8.20 -8.79 9.96
CA LEU A 94 7.10 -7.86 9.69
C LEU A 94 6.28 -7.60 10.96
N HIS A 95 5.78 -8.67 11.59
CA HIS A 95 4.93 -8.54 12.77
C HIS A 95 5.67 -8.00 13.99
N GLU A 96 6.96 -8.28 14.14
CA GLU A 96 7.73 -7.80 15.29
C GLU A 96 8.04 -6.31 15.17
N LEU A 97 8.31 -5.86 13.96
CA LEU A 97 8.82 -4.52 13.70
C LEU A 97 7.74 -3.51 13.30
N ILE A 98 6.75 -3.94 12.52
CA ILE A 98 5.74 -3.06 11.94
C ILE A 98 4.45 -3.03 12.77
N ASP A 99 3.99 -4.17 13.29
CA ASP A 99 2.76 -4.20 14.11
C ASP A 99 2.75 -3.10 15.20
N PRO A 100 3.83 -2.80 15.96
CA PRO A 100 3.77 -1.85 17.07
C PRO A 100 3.95 -0.37 16.72
N ILE A 101 4.10 0.00 15.45
CA ILE A 101 4.49 1.37 15.03
C ILE A 101 3.52 2.03 14.03
N ILE A 102 2.37 1.41 13.76
CA ILE A 102 1.31 2.01 12.94
C ILE A 102 0.55 3.04 13.79
N TYR A 103 0.29 4.22 13.24
CA TYR A 103 -0.56 5.21 13.91
C TYR A 103 -2.00 4.70 13.97
N ASP A 104 -2.60 4.71 15.17
CA ASP A 104 -4.01 4.33 15.38
C ASP A 104 -4.94 5.19 14.53
N GLU A 105 -4.57 6.47 14.39
CA GLU A 105 -5.27 7.42 13.54
C GLU A 105 -5.22 7.02 12.06
N ALA A 106 -4.07 6.54 11.57
CA ALA A 106 -3.95 6.07 10.19
C ALA A 106 -4.77 4.80 9.94
N ALA A 107 -4.74 3.85 10.88
CA ALA A 107 -5.54 2.63 10.81
C ALA A 107 -7.05 2.94 10.78
N SER A 108 -7.51 3.81 11.68
CA SER A 108 -8.92 4.23 11.74
C SER A 108 -9.35 4.94 10.46
N LEU A 109 -8.48 5.74 9.87
CA LEU A 109 -8.74 6.45 8.63
C LEU A 109 -8.82 5.50 7.42
N ILE A 110 -7.97 4.47 7.38
CA ILE A 110 -8.06 3.39 6.38
C ILE A 110 -9.42 2.68 6.49
N GLU A 111 -9.85 2.31 7.70
CA GLU A 111 -11.16 1.69 7.94
C GLU A 111 -12.33 2.60 7.50
N GLU A 112 -12.22 3.92 7.74
CA GLU A 112 -13.22 4.91 7.31
C GLU A 112 -13.36 4.96 5.79
N HIS A 113 -12.24 4.97 5.06
CA HIS A 113 -12.26 4.97 3.59
C HIS A 113 -12.88 3.70 3.02
N HIS A 114 -12.52 2.55 3.57
CA HIS A 114 -13.14 1.26 3.23
C HIS A 114 -14.64 1.27 3.47
N THR A 115 -15.07 1.77 4.63
CA THR A 115 -16.50 1.88 4.99
C THR A 115 -17.27 2.81 4.05
N ALA A 116 -16.60 3.83 3.52
CA ALA A 116 -17.13 4.73 2.52
C ALA A 116 -17.09 4.18 1.08
N GLY A 117 -16.64 2.94 0.89
CA GLY A 117 -16.56 2.27 -0.41
C GLY A 117 -15.44 2.77 -1.31
N ARG A 118 -14.38 3.34 -0.73
CA ARG A 118 -13.18 3.78 -1.45
C ARG A 118 -12.11 2.70 -1.39
N ASP A 119 -11.38 2.54 -2.49
CA ASP A 119 -10.18 1.71 -2.51
C ASP A 119 -9.05 2.42 -1.72
N VAL A 120 -8.30 1.66 -0.95
CA VAL A 120 -7.11 2.14 -0.22
C VAL A 120 -5.86 1.74 -0.97
N VAL A 121 -5.05 2.73 -1.32
CA VAL A 121 -3.82 2.54 -2.09
C VAL A 121 -2.63 3.06 -1.30
N ILE A 122 -1.65 2.20 -1.00
CA ILE A 122 -0.37 2.63 -0.41
C ILE A 122 0.57 3.06 -1.52
N VAL A 123 1.20 4.23 -1.39
CA VAL A 123 2.10 4.82 -2.37
C VAL A 123 3.41 5.18 -1.68
N SER A 124 4.46 4.37 -1.85
CA SER A 124 5.71 4.51 -1.08
C SER A 124 6.94 4.50 -1.97
N THR A 125 7.97 5.29 -1.60
CA THR A 125 9.29 5.24 -2.26
C THR A 125 10.06 3.96 -1.93
N SER A 126 9.68 3.25 -0.85
CA SER A 126 10.33 2.00 -0.44
C SER A 126 10.11 0.86 -1.45
N GLY A 127 10.97 -0.16 -1.38
CA GLY A 127 10.93 -1.31 -2.27
C GLY A 127 9.66 -2.16 -2.10
N ALA A 128 9.13 -2.67 -3.21
CA ALA A 128 7.90 -3.46 -3.25
C ALA A 128 7.93 -4.67 -2.29
N GLU A 129 9.06 -5.34 -2.14
CA GLU A 129 9.23 -6.51 -1.27
C GLU A 129 8.99 -6.20 0.22
N VAL A 130 9.09 -4.93 0.60
CA VAL A 130 8.80 -4.45 1.96
C VAL A 130 7.41 -3.83 2.04
N VAL A 131 7.01 -3.05 1.04
CA VAL A 131 5.77 -2.28 1.06
C VAL A 131 4.54 -3.17 0.85
N GLU A 132 4.62 -4.17 -0.02
CA GLU A 132 3.49 -5.07 -0.32
C GLU A 132 3.00 -5.82 0.92
N PRO A 133 3.85 -6.51 1.71
CA PRO A 133 3.40 -7.19 2.94
C PRO A 133 2.83 -6.22 3.99
N ILE A 134 3.35 -4.99 4.04
CA ILE A 134 2.83 -3.95 4.93
C ILE A 134 1.44 -3.48 4.45
N GLY A 135 1.28 -3.28 3.15
CA GLY A 135 0.00 -2.91 2.54
C GLY A 135 -1.07 -3.97 2.81
N GLU A 136 -0.73 -5.25 2.60
CA GLU A 136 -1.62 -6.38 2.92
C GLU A 136 -2.02 -6.38 4.40
N LEU A 137 -1.05 -6.19 5.29
CA LEU A 137 -1.29 -6.12 6.73
C LEU A 137 -2.24 -4.97 7.10
N LEU A 138 -2.13 -3.82 6.43
CA LEU A 138 -3.00 -2.65 6.59
C LEU A 138 -4.36 -2.78 5.89
N GLY A 139 -4.60 -3.85 5.13
CA GLY A 139 -5.81 -4.02 4.33
C GLY A 139 -5.88 -3.08 3.13
N ALA A 140 -4.74 -2.70 2.54
CA ALA A 140 -4.72 -1.95 1.30
C ALA A 140 -5.19 -2.81 0.12
N ASP A 141 -5.97 -2.23 -0.79
CA ASP A 141 -6.40 -2.90 -2.02
C ASP A 141 -5.29 -2.94 -3.05
N ARG A 142 -4.41 -1.93 -3.05
CA ARG A 142 -3.31 -1.78 -4.01
C ARG A 142 -2.08 -1.14 -3.38
N VAL A 143 -0.93 -1.39 -4.02
CA VAL A 143 0.37 -0.84 -3.64
C VAL A 143 1.08 -0.28 -4.86
N VAL A 144 1.59 0.94 -4.74
CA VAL A 144 2.55 1.57 -5.64
C VAL A 144 3.87 1.71 -4.87
N ALA A 145 4.88 0.96 -5.29
CA ALA A 145 6.17 0.91 -4.62
C ALA A 145 7.32 0.90 -5.65
N THR A 146 8.53 1.23 -5.20
CA THR A 146 9.73 1.15 -6.04
C THR A 146 10.01 -0.31 -6.40
N ARG A 147 10.29 -0.57 -7.69
CA ARG A 147 10.61 -1.91 -8.20
C ARG A 147 12.03 -1.95 -8.74
N MET A 148 12.75 -2.99 -8.33
CA MET A 148 14.10 -3.30 -8.77
C MET A 148 14.07 -4.32 -9.90
N VAL A 149 15.03 -4.25 -10.81
CA VAL A 149 15.20 -5.29 -11.84
C VAL A 149 15.76 -6.55 -11.18
N VAL A 150 15.14 -7.69 -11.47
CA VAL A 150 15.56 -9.01 -10.98
C VAL A 150 16.19 -9.79 -12.14
N GLY A 151 17.41 -10.29 -11.92
CA GLY A 151 18.12 -11.11 -12.89
C GLY A 151 17.55 -12.53 -12.98
N GLU A 152 17.97 -13.27 -14.00
CA GLU A 152 17.61 -14.69 -14.18
C GLU A 152 18.07 -15.59 -13.02
N ASP A 153 19.06 -15.14 -12.24
CA ASP A 153 19.57 -15.78 -11.04
C ASP A 153 18.69 -15.54 -9.79
N GLY A 154 17.57 -14.82 -9.94
CA GLY A 154 16.66 -14.48 -8.84
C GLY A 154 17.23 -13.45 -7.88
N CYS A 155 18.25 -12.70 -8.29
CA CYS A 155 18.89 -11.66 -7.49
C CYS A 155 18.66 -10.26 -8.08
N PHE A 156 18.70 -9.22 -7.24
CA PHE A 156 18.62 -7.85 -7.74
C PHE A 156 19.86 -7.50 -8.59
N THR A 157 19.64 -6.93 -9.77
CA THR A 157 20.74 -6.49 -10.65
C THR A 157 21.39 -5.19 -10.17
N GLY A 158 20.69 -4.43 -9.32
CA GLY A 158 21.05 -3.09 -8.88
C GLY A 158 20.45 -1.98 -9.75
N GLU A 159 19.75 -2.33 -10.82
CA GLU A 159 18.99 -1.40 -11.65
C GLU A 159 17.56 -1.23 -11.10
N VAL A 160 17.01 -0.02 -11.26
CA VAL A 160 15.67 0.33 -10.77
C VAL A 160 14.72 0.35 -11.96
N GLU A 161 13.76 -0.57 -11.99
CA GLU A 161 12.73 -0.64 -13.04
C GLU A 161 11.75 0.54 -12.93
N TYR A 162 11.30 0.82 -11.70
CA TYR A 162 10.33 1.88 -11.42
C TYR A 162 10.63 2.51 -10.07
N TYR A 163 10.68 3.84 -10.01
CA TYR A 163 11.04 4.58 -8.80
C TYR A 163 9.88 5.45 -8.33
N ALA A 164 9.21 5.03 -7.26
CA ALA A 164 8.00 5.65 -6.75
C ALA A 164 8.30 6.91 -5.91
N TYR A 165 8.93 7.91 -6.52
CA TYR A 165 9.37 9.13 -5.83
C TYR A 165 8.85 10.39 -6.53
N GLY A 166 8.37 11.34 -5.74
CA GLY A 166 8.01 12.68 -6.22
C GLY A 166 6.99 12.67 -7.36
N PRO A 167 7.27 13.30 -8.51
CA PRO A 167 6.34 13.34 -9.65
C PRO A 167 5.86 11.97 -10.13
N THR A 168 6.73 10.95 -10.05
CA THR A 168 6.40 9.59 -10.52
C THR A 168 5.30 8.94 -9.69
N LYS A 169 5.17 9.29 -8.39
CA LYS A 169 4.01 8.88 -7.59
C LYS A 169 2.70 9.45 -8.15
N ALA A 170 2.71 10.72 -8.56
CA ALA A 170 1.54 11.38 -9.12
C ALA A 170 1.16 10.82 -10.49
N GLU A 171 2.15 10.45 -11.31
CA GLU A 171 1.94 9.75 -12.59
C GLU A 171 1.28 8.40 -12.36
N ALA A 172 1.81 7.56 -11.46
CA ALA A 172 1.20 6.26 -11.14
C ALA A 172 -0.22 6.38 -10.58
N ILE A 173 -0.53 7.42 -9.82
CA ILE A 173 -1.91 7.69 -9.35
C ILE A 173 -2.84 7.99 -10.52
N LYS A 174 -2.39 8.78 -11.50
CA LYS A 174 -3.18 9.10 -12.70
C LYS A 174 -3.40 7.86 -13.56
N GLU A 175 -2.35 7.08 -13.81
CA GLU A 175 -2.44 5.82 -14.55
C GLU A 175 -3.40 4.84 -13.86
N LEU A 176 -3.30 4.72 -12.53
CA LEU A 176 -4.19 3.86 -11.76
C LEU A 176 -5.64 4.36 -11.77
N ALA A 177 -5.84 5.68 -11.74
CA ALA A 177 -7.18 6.26 -11.86
C ALA A 177 -7.81 5.98 -13.22
N GLU A 178 -7.03 6.07 -14.30
CA GLU A 178 -7.49 5.71 -15.64
C GLU A 178 -7.85 4.22 -15.75
N SER A 179 -7.03 3.33 -15.18
CA SER A 179 -7.27 1.88 -15.26
C SER A 179 -8.44 1.42 -14.40
N GLU A 180 -8.62 2.00 -13.21
CA GLU A 180 -9.63 1.58 -12.23
C GLU A 180 -10.93 2.40 -12.31
N GLY A 181 -10.94 3.47 -13.11
CA GLY A 181 -12.06 4.39 -13.23
C GLY A 181 -12.24 5.26 -11.99
N TYR A 182 -11.15 5.73 -11.38
CA TYR A 182 -11.20 6.63 -10.24
C TYR A 182 -11.47 8.08 -10.67
N ASP A 183 -12.41 8.72 -9.99
CA ASP A 183 -12.59 10.17 -10.06
C ASP A 183 -11.65 10.86 -9.07
N LEU A 184 -10.51 11.34 -9.58
CA LEU A 184 -9.47 11.98 -8.77
C LEU A 184 -9.96 13.23 -8.02
N GLU A 185 -10.97 13.95 -8.51
CA GLU A 185 -11.55 15.10 -7.81
C GLU A 185 -12.26 14.69 -6.51
N ARG A 186 -12.64 13.41 -6.40
CA ARG A 186 -13.28 12.82 -5.22
C ARG A 186 -12.36 11.88 -4.45
N CYS A 187 -11.11 11.74 -4.90
CA CYS A 187 -10.08 10.96 -4.23
C CYS A 187 -9.37 11.75 -3.13
N HIS A 188 -8.74 11.02 -2.21
CA HIS A 188 -8.01 11.56 -1.08
C HIS A 188 -6.52 11.21 -1.20
N ALA A 189 -5.65 12.06 -0.67
CA ALA A 189 -4.22 11.75 -0.57
C ALA A 189 -3.64 12.23 0.76
N TYR A 190 -2.74 11.46 1.34
CA TYR A 190 -2.14 11.68 2.65
C TYR A 190 -0.61 11.54 2.57
N SER A 191 0.14 12.54 3.03
CA SER A 191 1.62 12.48 3.11
C SER A 191 2.20 13.45 4.14
N ASP A 192 3.38 13.13 4.68
CA ASP A 192 4.17 13.98 5.58
C ASP A 192 5.22 14.83 4.86
N SER A 193 5.56 14.51 3.61
CA SER A 193 6.71 15.11 2.93
C SER A 193 6.35 15.99 1.74
N VAL A 194 7.09 17.10 1.60
CA VAL A 194 6.98 17.99 0.43
C VAL A 194 7.33 17.29 -0.89
N THR A 195 8.08 16.19 -0.84
CA THR A 195 8.38 15.38 -2.03
C THR A 195 7.11 14.89 -2.71
N ASP A 196 6.07 14.60 -1.92
CA ASP A 196 4.78 14.11 -2.41
C ASP A 196 3.79 15.24 -2.75
N LEU A 197 4.25 16.50 -2.78
CA LEU A 197 3.42 17.63 -3.20
C LEU A 197 2.73 17.38 -4.57
N PRO A 198 3.40 16.80 -5.60
CA PRO A 198 2.73 16.47 -6.86
C PRO A 198 1.59 15.46 -6.68
N MET A 199 1.73 14.48 -5.80
CA MET A 199 0.69 13.50 -5.49
C MET A 199 -0.50 14.18 -4.79
N LEU A 200 -0.25 15.04 -3.81
CA LEU A 200 -1.30 15.78 -3.11
C LEU A 200 -2.06 16.72 -4.07
N GLN A 201 -1.36 17.34 -5.03
CA GLN A 201 -2.00 18.19 -6.03
C GLN A 201 -2.83 17.42 -7.07
N ALA A 202 -2.65 16.10 -7.19
CA ALA A 202 -3.34 15.29 -8.18
C ALA A 202 -4.77 14.90 -7.78
N VAL A 203 -5.18 15.14 -6.53
CA VAL A 203 -6.49 14.73 -5.99
C VAL A 203 -7.29 15.93 -5.48
N GLY A 204 -8.60 15.78 -5.36
CA GLY A 204 -9.48 16.83 -4.83
C GLY A 204 -9.47 16.98 -3.31
N HIS A 205 -9.03 15.94 -2.57
CA HIS A 205 -8.98 15.97 -1.10
C HIS A 205 -7.57 15.67 -0.53
N PRO A 206 -6.60 16.59 -0.70
CA PRO A 206 -5.27 16.46 -0.13
C PRO A 206 -5.24 16.73 1.38
N HIS A 207 -4.45 15.94 2.10
CA HIS A 207 -4.24 16.07 3.54
C HIS A 207 -2.75 15.96 3.86
N ALA A 208 -2.23 16.93 4.60
CA ALA A 208 -0.86 16.90 5.10
C ALA A 208 -0.85 16.23 6.48
N VAL A 209 -0.09 15.15 6.67
CA VAL A 209 -0.05 14.37 7.91
C VAL A 209 1.28 14.59 8.60
N ASN A 210 1.31 15.12 9.82
CA ASN A 210 2.56 15.43 10.54
C ASN A 210 3.62 16.14 9.65
N PRO A 211 3.27 17.16 8.87
CA PRO A 211 4.07 17.57 7.71
C PRO A 211 5.41 18.18 8.10
N ASP A 212 6.40 17.93 7.23
CA ASP A 212 7.67 18.64 7.26
C ASP A 212 7.48 20.16 7.09
N ARG A 213 8.53 20.94 7.37
CA ARG A 213 8.43 22.41 7.35
C ARG A 213 8.03 22.96 5.97
N ALA A 214 8.43 22.31 4.88
CA ALA A 214 8.12 22.76 3.54
C ALA A 214 6.67 22.41 3.17
N LEU A 215 6.23 21.17 3.41
CA LEU A 215 4.86 20.75 3.18
C LEU A 215 3.87 21.53 4.05
N ARG A 216 4.23 21.82 5.30
CA ARG A 216 3.40 22.64 6.20
C ARG A 216 3.15 24.04 5.63
N ARG A 217 4.16 24.65 4.99
CA ARG A 217 3.98 25.96 4.34
C ARG A 217 3.04 25.87 3.14
N GLU A 218 3.19 24.85 2.31
CA GLU A 218 2.30 24.61 1.17
C GLU A 218 0.86 24.35 1.62
N ALA A 219 0.67 23.49 2.62
CA ALA A 219 -0.65 23.17 3.16
C ALA A 219 -1.36 24.42 3.71
N LEU A 220 -0.66 25.25 4.48
CA LEU A 220 -1.20 26.52 4.99
C LEU A 220 -1.53 27.51 3.86
N ALA A 221 -0.65 27.63 2.86
CA ALA A 221 -0.87 28.53 1.73
C ALA A 221 -2.08 28.12 0.86
N ARG A 222 -2.36 26.82 0.77
CA ARG A 222 -3.43 26.24 -0.04
C ARG A 222 -4.72 25.95 0.75
N GLY A 223 -4.70 26.14 2.06
CA GLY A 223 -5.81 25.81 2.95
C GLY A 223 -6.06 24.29 3.07
N TRP A 224 -5.04 23.46 2.85
CA TRP A 224 -5.18 22.02 3.00
C TRP A 224 -5.25 21.62 4.47
N PRO A 225 -6.11 20.64 4.83
CA PRO A 225 -6.14 20.08 6.17
C PRO A 225 -4.77 19.54 6.59
N ILE A 226 -4.40 19.85 7.84
CA ILE A 226 -3.23 19.27 8.49
C ILE A 226 -3.74 18.32 9.57
N LEU A 227 -3.34 17.05 9.49
CA LEU A 227 -3.65 16.01 10.46
C LEU A 227 -2.42 15.76 11.32
N ASP A 228 -2.61 15.73 12.64
CA ASP A 228 -1.54 15.42 13.58
C ASP A 228 -1.79 14.03 14.18
N PHE A 229 -0.92 13.06 13.85
CA PHE A 229 -0.98 11.69 14.36
C PHE A 229 0.04 11.49 15.46
N HIS A 230 -0.38 10.96 16.60
CA HIS A 230 0.46 10.90 17.81
C HIS A 230 0.44 9.55 18.53
N ARG A 231 -0.46 8.62 18.16
CA ARG A 231 -0.67 7.37 18.92
C ARG A 231 -0.22 6.15 18.13
N PRO A 232 1.06 5.73 18.24
CA PRO A 232 1.46 4.43 17.70
C PRO A 232 0.80 3.32 18.52
N VAL A 233 0.12 2.38 17.85
CA VAL A 233 -0.56 1.23 18.47
C VAL A 233 -0.15 -0.07 17.80
N ARG A 234 -0.44 -1.20 18.46
CA ARG A 234 -0.26 -2.52 17.87
C ARG A 234 -1.41 -2.84 16.92
N LEU A 235 -1.14 -3.08 15.64
CA LEU A 235 -2.20 -3.40 14.67
C LEU A 235 -3.01 -4.65 15.05
N LYS A 236 -2.39 -5.65 15.70
CA LYS A 236 -3.08 -6.84 16.22
C LYS A 236 -4.23 -6.53 17.19
N GLN A 237 -4.21 -5.37 17.85
CA GLN A 237 -5.31 -4.93 18.71
C GLN A 237 -6.50 -4.36 17.91
N ARG A 238 -6.31 -4.10 16.61
CA ARG A 238 -7.29 -3.57 15.66
C ARG A 238 -7.72 -4.57 14.57
N LEU A 239 -7.05 -5.72 14.43
CA LEU A 239 -7.45 -6.79 13.49
C LEU A 239 -8.93 -7.23 13.55
N PRO A 240 -9.68 -7.11 14.66
CA PRO A 240 -11.13 -7.34 14.63
C PRO A 240 -11.92 -6.35 13.75
N GLY A 241 -11.35 -5.18 13.41
CA GLY A 241 -11.93 -4.13 12.56
C GLY A 241 -11.56 -4.23 11.07
N PHE A 242 -10.37 -4.76 10.76
CA PHE A 242 -9.91 -5.04 9.37
C PHE A 242 -10.51 -6.31 8.76
N ALA A 243 -11.38 -7.02 9.50
CA ALA A 243 -12.12 -8.13 8.94
C ALA A 243 -13.04 -7.61 7.84
N VAL A 244 -12.59 -7.79 6.59
CA VAL A 244 -13.40 -7.66 5.37
C VAL A 244 -14.78 -8.24 5.68
N PRO A 245 -15.89 -7.49 5.49
CA PRO A 245 -17.20 -8.02 5.77
C PRO A 245 -17.36 -9.31 4.97
N PRO A 246 -17.75 -10.44 5.60
CA PRO A 246 -17.95 -11.67 4.87
C PRO A 246 -19.03 -11.40 3.84
N ARG A 247 -18.69 -11.44 2.55
CA ARG A 247 -19.62 -11.26 1.43
C ARG A 247 -20.88 -12.11 1.68
N PRO A 248 -22.03 -11.56 2.11
CA PRO A 248 -23.19 -12.38 2.46
C PRO A 248 -23.89 -12.93 1.21
N ALA A 249 -23.52 -12.44 0.03
CA ALA A 249 -24.20 -12.75 -1.22
C ALA A 249 -23.88 -14.14 -1.80
N LEU A 250 -22.74 -14.77 -1.47
CA LEU A 250 -22.38 -16.07 -2.04
C LEU A 250 -22.92 -17.27 -1.24
N VAL A 251 -23.12 -17.14 0.07
CA VAL A 251 -23.67 -18.23 0.90
C VAL A 251 -25.17 -18.41 0.65
N ALA A 252 -25.91 -17.34 0.38
CA ALA A 252 -27.33 -17.40 0.04
C ALA A 252 -27.58 -18.14 -1.28
N VAL A 253 -26.71 -17.98 -2.28
CA VAL A 253 -26.86 -18.65 -3.59
C VAL A 253 -26.58 -20.14 -3.50
N ALA A 254 -25.59 -20.57 -2.70
CA ALA A 254 -25.30 -21.99 -2.48
C ALA A 254 -26.42 -22.71 -1.71
N ALA A 255 -27.02 -22.06 -0.71
CA ALA A 255 -28.10 -22.64 0.09
C ALA A 255 -29.41 -22.82 -0.72
N ILE A 256 -29.74 -21.85 -1.59
CA ILE A 256 -30.93 -21.94 -2.45
C ILE A 256 -30.73 -23.01 -3.54
N GLY A 257 -29.53 -23.14 -4.11
CA GLY A 257 -29.21 -24.15 -5.11
C GLY A 257 -29.31 -25.60 -4.60
N ALA A 258 -28.85 -25.86 -3.37
CA ALA A 258 -28.90 -27.19 -2.76
C ALA A 258 -30.35 -27.63 -2.40
N ALA A 259 -31.19 -26.69 -1.94
CA ALA A 259 -32.59 -26.96 -1.64
C ALA A 259 -33.42 -27.27 -2.91
N ALA A 260 -33.16 -26.56 -4.01
CA ALA A 260 -33.84 -26.81 -5.29
C ALA A 260 -33.45 -28.15 -5.91
N ALA A 261 -32.17 -28.55 -5.83
CA ALA A 261 -31.69 -29.82 -6.37
C ALA A 261 -32.24 -31.03 -5.58
N THR A 262 -32.32 -30.93 -4.25
CA THR A 262 -32.87 -31.99 -3.40
C THR A 262 -34.38 -32.14 -3.56
N ALA A 263 -35.13 -31.03 -3.65
CA ALA A 263 -36.56 -31.08 -3.95
C ALA A 263 -36.85 -31.66 -5.34
N GLY A 264 -36.05 -31.31 -6.35
CA GLY A 264 -36.15 -31.85 -7.72
C GLY A 264 -35.89 -33.36 -7.78
N LEU A 265 -34.88 -33.86 -7.07
CA LEU A 265 -34.56 -35.29 -6.99
C LEU A 265 -35.64 -36.09 -6.25
N VAL A 266 -36.18 -35.57 -5.15
CA VAL A 266 -37.27 -36.23 -4.39
C VAL A 266 -38.56 -36.27 -5.21
N TRP A 267 -38.90 -35.18 -5.90
CA TRP A 267 -40.07 -35.14 -6.78
C TRP A 267 -39.94 -36.11 -7.96
N TYR A 268 -38.77 -36.16 -8.61
CA TYR A 268 -38.50 -37.08 -9.71
C TYR A 268 -38.58 -38.56 -9.27
N ALA A 269 -38.03 -38.89 -8.10
CA ALA A 269 -38.08 -40.24 -7.55
C ALA A 269 -39.51 -40.70 -7.20
N ASN A 270 -40.34 -39.80 -6.64
CA ASN A 270 -41.74 -40.12 -6.33
C ASN A 270 -42.60 -40.28 -7.59
N ARG A 271 -42.29 -39.53 -8.66
CA ARG A 271 -43.04 -39.65 -9.93
C ARG A 271 -42.77 -40.97 -10.66
N ARG A 272 -41.53 -41.50 -10.58
CA ARG A 272 -41.20 -42.83 -11.14
C ARG A 272 -41.83 -44.01 -10.38
N ARG A 273 -42.06 -43.87 -9.07
CA ARG A 273 -42.74 -44.92 -8.27
C ARG A 273 -44.24 -45.01 -8.57
N SER A 274 -44.84 -43.95 -9.14
CA SER A 274 -46.27 -43.90 -9.46
C SER A 274 -46.59 -44.43 -10.87
N THR A 275 -45.58 -44.83 -11.66
CA THR A 275 -45.76 -45.35 -13.03
C THR A 275 -45.52 -46.86 -13.15
N VAL A 276 -45.27 -47.57 -12.03
CA VAL A 276 -45.06 -49.03 -11.98
C VAL A 276 -46.04 -49.70 -11.00
N ALA A 277 -47.26 -49.19 -10.92
CA ALA A 277 -48.38 -49.84 -10.23
C ALA A 277 -49.56 -49.96 -11.18
#